data_AF-A0A3S0CFT4-F1
#
_entry.id   AF-A0A3S0CFT4-F1
#
_cell.length_a   1.000
_cell.length_b   1.000
_cell.length_c   1.000
_cell.angle_alpha   90.00
_cell.angle_beta   90.00
_cell.angle_gamma   90.00
#
_symmetry.space_group_name_H-M   'P 1'
#
loop_
_entity.id
_entity.type
_entity.pdbx_description
1 polymer ?
#
loop_
_entity_poly.entity_id
_entity_poly.type
_entity_poly.pdbx_seq_one_letter_code
_entity_poly.pdbx_strand_id
1 'polypeptide(L)'
;MTVYVDSMRAQLGPHIVCHMIADTEEELHAMADAIGHPRRHYQGDHYDITWASRARAVALGAVEISMRQAGAMHSRRKQLGFLGAPDDAVSWLRRHVAARRNR
;
A
#
# COMPACT_ATOMS: atom_id res chain seq x y z
N MET A 1 -4.58 5.87 11.11
CA MET A 1 -4.18 4.54 11.58
C MET A 1 -5.06 3.56 10.84
N THR A 2 -4.54 3.16 9.67
CA THR A 2 -5.32 2.61 8.56
C THR A 2 -4.44 1.68 7.76
N VAL A 3 -5.01 0.52 7.39
CA VAL A 3 -4.42 -0.40 6.40
C VAL A 3 -5.10 -0.15 5.06
N TYR A 4 -4.33 -0.17 3.99
CA TYR A 4 -4.81 0.05 2.63
C TYR A 4 -4.43 -1.12 1.75
N VAL A 5 -5.33 -1.47 0.82
CA VAL A 5 -5.06 -2.46 -0.23
C VAL A 5 -5.35 -1.86 -1.59
N ASP A 6 -4.41 -2.01 -2.51
CA ASP A 6 -4.53 -1.38 -3.81
C ASP A 6 -5.33 -2.22 -4.82
N SER A 7 -5.60 -1.61 -5.98
CA SER A 7 -6.33 -2.25 -7.08
C SER A 7 -5.41 -2.97 -8.07
N MET A 8 -4.12 -3.16 -7.74
CA MET A 8 -3.15 -3.77 -8.65
C MET A 8 -3.47 -5.25 -8.88
N ARG A 9 -3.26 -5.72 -10.11
CA ARG A 9 -3.35 -7.14 -10.47
C ARG A 9 -2.07 -7.57 -11.15
N ALA A 10 -1.02 -7.78 -10.36
CA ALA A 10 0.27 -8.24 -10.87
C ALA A 10 0.35 -9.77 -10.82
N GLN A 11 0.92 -10.38 -11.87
CA GLN A 11 1.18 -11.82 -11.90
C GLN A 11 2.44 -12.14 -11.09
N LEU A 12 2.33 -13.05 -10.11
CA LEU A 12 3.45 -13.59 -9.35
C LEU A 12 3.34 -15.12 -9.29
N GLY A 13 4.13 -15.80 -10.13
CA GLY A 13 4.02 -17.25 -10.28
C GLY A 13 2.59 -17.64 -10.73
N PRO A 14 1.88 -18.51 -9.99
CA PRO A 14 0.49 -18.86 -10.29
C PRO A 14 -0.56 -17.89 -9.69
N HIS A 15 -0.14 -16.86 -8.97
CA HIS A 15 -1.03 -15.97 -8.22
C HIS A 15 -1.16 -14.58 -8.87
N ILE A 16 -2.30 -13.94 -8.63
CA ILE A 16 -2.47 -12.50 -8.82
C ILE A 16 -2.32 -11.83 -7.47
N VAL A 17 -1.46 -10.81 -7.39
CA VAL A 17 -1.15 -10.07 -6.17
C VAL A 17 -1.45 -8.58 -6.30
N CYS A 18 -1.68 -7.97 -5.14
CA CYS A 18 -1.85 -6.54 -4.94
C CYS A 18 -1.05 -6.08 -3.71
N HIS A 19 -0.81 -4.79 -3.59
CA HIS A 19 -0.07 -4.26 -2.45
C HIS A 19 -1.00 -4.06 -1.25
N MET A 20 -0.48 -4.38 -0.06
CA MET A 20 -1.03 -3.98 1.23
C MET A 20 -0.01 -3.10 1.96
N ILE A 21 -0.43 -1.89 2.34
CA ILE A 21 0.36 -0.90 3.07
C ILE A 21 -0.44 -0.42 4.29
N ALA A 22 0.20 0.14 5.30
CA ALA A 22 -0.51 0.70 6.47
C ALA A 22 0.23 1.90 7.03
N ASP A 23 -0.40 2.77 7.81
CA ASP A 23 0.27 3.96 8.38
C ASP A 23 1.52 3.58 9.20
N THR A 24 1.46 2.47 9.94
CA THR A 24 2.54 1.91 10.77
C THR A 24 2.87 0.45 10.41
N GLU A 25 4.05 -0.04 10.79
CA GLU A 25 4.43 -1.45 10.60
C GLU A 25 3.59 -2.38 11.48
N GLU A 26 3.25 -1.94 12.70
CA GLU A 26 2.45 -2.70 13.65
C GLU A 26 1.07 -3.03 13.07
N GLU A 27 0.40 -2.05 12.46
CA GLU A 27 -0.89 -2.25 11.79
C GLU A 27 -0.77 -3.18 10.58
N LEU A 28 0.31 -3.02 9.81
CA LEU A 28 0.57 -3.84 8.65
C LEU A 28 0.74 -5.31 9.03
N HIS A 29 1.53 -5.57 10.07
CA HIS A 29 1.74 -6.91 10.61
C HIS A 29 0.46 -7.48 11.24
N ALA A 30 -0.30 -6.67 11.98
CA ALA A 30 -1.56 -7.10 12.57
C ALA A 30 -2.58 -7.53 11.50
N MET A 31 -2.70 -6.77 10.40
CA MET A 31 -3.57 -7.19 9.28
C MET A 31 -3.03 -8.42 8.57
N ALA A 32 -1.72 -8.52 8.35
CA ALA A 32 -1.10 -9.70 7.76
C ALA A 32 -1.40 -10.96 8.57
N ASP A 33 -1.23 -10.91 9.89
CA ASP A 33 -1.57 -12.02 10.78
C ASP A 33 -3.07 -12.35 10.72
N ALA A 34 -3.94 -11.34 10.74
CA ALA A 34 -5.39 -11.52 10.71
C ALA A 34 -5.91 -12.17 9.42
N ILE A 35 -5.31 -11.89 8.27
CA ILE A 35 -5.66 -12.54 6.98
C ILE A 35 -4.90 -13.86 6.74
N GLY A 36 -4.03 -14.26 7.68
CA GLY A 36 -3.18 -15.45 7.58
C GLY A 36 -2.03 -15.32 6.57
N HIS A 37 -1.56 -14.09 6.32
CA HIS A 37 -0.42 -13.83 5.44
C HIS A 37 0.91 -13.98 6.19
N PRO A 38 1.86 -14.81 5.70
CA PRO A 38 3.11 -15.07 6.43
C PRO A 38 4.00 -13.84 6.58
N ARG A 39 4.46 -13.55 7.80
CA ARG A 39 5.37 -12.43 8.09
C ARG A 39 6.68 -12.44 7.30
N ARG A 40 7.18 -13.63 6.92
CA ARG A 40 8.39 -13.78 6.09
C ARG A 40 8.29 -13.13 4.70
N HIS A 41 7.09 -12.79 4.24
CA HIS A 41 6.89 -12.09 2.96
C HIS A 41 6.88 -10.56 3.12
N TYR A 42 7.27 -10.05 4.29
CA TYR A 42 7.38 -8.62 4.53
C TYR A 42 8.48 -8.03 3.65
N GLN A 43 8.18 -6.95 2.93
CA GLN A 43 9.12 -6.29 2.03
C GLN A 43 9.78 -5.05 2.64
N GLY A 44 9.65 -4.83 3.95
CA GLY A 44 10.25 -3.70 4.65
C GLY A 44 9.38 -2.45 4.71
N ASP A 45 8.31 -2.37 3.93
CA ASP A 45 7.31 -1.30 4.05
C ASP A 45 5.89 -1.67 3.58
N HIS A 46 5.73 -2.87 2.99
CA HIS A 46 4.48 -3.39 2.45
C HIS A 46 4.48 -4.93 2.43
N TYR A 47 3.31 -5.50 2.14
CA TYR A 47 3.15 -6.90 1.74
C TYR A 47 2.54 -6.99 0.35
N ASP A 48 2.98 -7.99 -0.41
CA ASP A 48 2.25 -8.46 -1.59
C ASP A 48 1.29 -9.56 -1.17
N ILE A 49 0.00 -9.25 -1.14
CA ILE A 49 -1.04 -10.21 -0.77
C ILE A 49 -1.74 -10.72 -2.03
N THR A 50 -2.22 -11.96 -1.98
CA THR A 50 -3.02 -12.50 -3.10
C THR A 50 -4.32 -11.72 -3.26
N TRP A 51 -4.85 -11.69 -4.48
CA TRP A 51 -6.14 -11.08 -4.76
C TRP A 51 -7.29 -11.71 -3.96
N ALA A 52 -7.19 -13.00 -3.62
CA ALA A 52 -8.14 -13.66 -2.73
C ALA A 52 -8.02 -13.18 -1.27
N SER A 53 -6.80 -12.90 -0.79
CA SER A 53 -6.55 -12.33 0.54
C SER A 53 -6.99 -10.87 0.64
N ARG A 54 -6.96 -10.12 -0.46
CA ARG A 54 -7.45 -8.73 -0.53
C ARG A 54 -8.88 -8.59 -0.02
N ALA A 55 -9.78 -9.46 -0.48
CA ALA A 55 -11.18 -9.43 -0.04
C ALA A 55 -11.33 -9.62 1.48
N ARG A 56 -10.47 -10.46 2.09
CA ARG A 56 -10.45 -10.66 3.55
C ARG A 56 -9.93 -9.42 4.27
N ALA A 57 -8.86 -8.81 3.76
CA ALA A 57 -8.33 -7.58 4.34
C ALA A 57 -9.39 -6.46 4.34
N VAL A 58 -10.14 -6.30 3.22
CA VAL A 58 -11.25 -5.34 3.14
C VAL A 58 -12.36 -5.67 4.14
N ALA A 59 -12.75 -6.94 4.25
CA ALA A 59 -13.75 -7.36 5.24
C ALA A 59 -13.32 -7.10 6.70
N LEU A 60 -12.01 -7.02 6.96
CA LEU A 60 -11.42 -6.67 8.25
C LEU A 60 -11.13 -5.17 8.41
N GLY A 61 -11.58 -4.33 7.47
CA GLY A 61 -11.47 -2.88 7.56
C GLY A 61 -10.29 -2.24 6.81
N ALA A 62 -9.57 -2.99 5.97
CA ALA A 62 -8.61 -2.38 5.06
C ALA A 62 -9.33 -1.48 4.03
N VAL A 63 -8.81 -0.28 3.82
CA VAL A 63 -9.36 0.70 2.88
C VAL A 63 -8.87 0.40 1.47
N GLU A 64 -9.80 0.29 0.54
CA GLU A 64 -9.48 0.10 -0.87
C GLU A 64 -8.94 1.39 -1.48
N ILE A 65 -7.79 1.30 -2.15
CA ILE A 65 -7.18 2.41 -2.88
C ILE A 65 -6.84 1.99 -4.31
N SER A 66 -6.62 2.98 -5.17
CA SER A 66 -6.08 2.74 -6.51
C SER A 66 -4.57 2.44 -6.45
N MET A 67 -4.06 1.73 -7.45
CA MET A 67 -2.61 1.55 -7.66
C MET A 67 -1.86 2.89 -7.73
N ARG A 68 -2.50 3.93 -8.28
CA ARG A 68 -1.92 5.29 -8.33
C ARG A 68 -1.77 5.91 -6.94
N GLN A 69 -2.77 5.74 -6.08
CA GLN A 69 -2.70 6.22 -4.69
C GLN A 69 -1.62 5.46 -3.92
N ALA A 70 -1.55 4.13 -4.06
CA ALA A 70 -0.52 3.32 -3.40
C ALA A 70 0.90 3.77 -3.79
N GLY A 71 1.17 3.95 -5.08
CA GLY A 71 2.47 4.46 -5.55
C GLY A 71 2.79 5.87 -5.04
N ALA A 72 1.78 6.75 -4.96
CA ALA A 72 1.97 8.09 -4.43
C ALA A 72 2.25 8.09 -2.91
N MET A 73 1.54 7.26 -2.16
CA MET A 73 1.72 7.10 -0.72
C MET A 73 3.09 6.49 -0.40
N HIS A 74 3.52 5.45 -1.15
CA HIS A 74 4.87 4.88 -1.03
C HIS A 74 5.97 5.93 -1.30
N SER A 75 5.83 6.71 -2.38
CA SER A 75 6.78 7.78 -2.71
C SER A 75 6.81 8.85 -1.61
N ARG A 76 5.65 9.21 -1.05
CA ARG A 76 5.52 10.19 0.03
C ARG A 76 6.16 9.69 1.32
N ARG A 77 5.95 8.43 1.69
CA ARG A 77 6.63 7.81 2.83
C ARG A 77 8.15 7.87 2.68
N LYS A 78 8.68 7.48 1.51
CA LYS A 78 10.14 7.51 1.29
C LYS A 78 10.76 8.90 1.45
N GLN A 79 10.00 9.95 1.17
CA GLN A 79 10.52 11.32 1.24
C GLN A 79 10.20 12.05 2.54
N LEU A 80 9.05 11.77 3.15
CA LEU A 80 8.53 12.53 4.30
C LEU A 80 8.37 11.69 5.56
N GLY A 81 8.52 10.36 5.49
CA GLY A 81 8.38 9.45 6.62
C GLY A 81 6.95 8.98 6.91
N PHE A 82 5.94 9.41 6.15
CA PHE A 82 4.54 9.00 6.37
C PHE A 82 3.74 8.92 5.06
N LEU A 83 2.63 8.15 5.06
CA LEU A 83 1.76 7.97 3.90
C LEU A 83 0.85 9.18 3.65
N GLY A 84 0.10 9.59 4.68
CA GLY A 84 -0.96 10.61 4.58
C GLY A 84 -2.20 10.10 3.84
N ALA A 85 -3.22 10.93 3.70
CA ALA A 85 -4.44 10.55 2.98
C ALA A 85 -4.13 10.22 1.50
N PRO A 86 -4.83 9.25 0.88
CA PRO A 86 -4.56 8.81 -0.49
C PRO A 86 -4.55 9.94 -1.52
N ASP A 87 -5.54 10.83 -1.49
CA ASP A 87 -5.65 11.92 -2.48
C ASP A 87 -4.64 13.05 -2.24
N ASP A 88 -4.28 13.28 -0.97
CA ASP A 88 -3.21 14.20 -0.61
C ASP A 88 -1.86 13.70 -1.12
N ALA A 89 -1.61 12.39 -1.00
CA ALA A 89 -0.38 11.78 -1.50
C ALA A 89 -0.26 11.93 -3.03
N VAL A 90 -1.36 11.72 -3.76
CA VAL A 90 -1.39 11.94 -5.23
C VAL A 90 -1.14 13.41 -5.57
N SER A 91 -1.79 14.33 -4.86
CA SER A 91 -1.62 15.78 -5.08
C SER A 91 -0.20 16.24 -4.77
N TRP A 92 0.39 15.72 -3.69
CA TRP A 92 1.78 15.95 -3.33
C TRP A 92 2.73 15.44 -4.41
N LEU A 93 2.55 14.20 -4.89
CA LEU A 93 3.43 13.61 -5.89
C LEU A 93 3.42 14.41 -7.19
N ARG A 94 2.24 14.86 -7.64
CA ARG A 94 2.11 15.73 -8.83
C ARG A 94 2.92 17.02 -8.69
N ARG A 95 2.78 17.72 -7.55
CA ARG A 95 3.54 18.95 -7.29
C ARG A 95 5.04 18.68 -7.20
N HIS A 96 5.42 17.60 -6.53
CA HIS A 96 6.82 17.22 -6.34
C HIS A 96 7.51 16.89 -7.68
N VAL A 97 6.86 16.12 -8.55
CA VAL A 97 7.38 15.82 -9.90
C VAL A 97 7.47 17.08 -10.76
N ALA A 98 6.46 17.95 -10.73
CA ALA A 98 6.49 19.21 -11.47
C ALA A 98 7.65 20.12 -11.02
N ALA A 99 7.89 20.24 -9.72
CA ALA A 99 8.98 21.03 -9.17
C ALA A 99 10.38 20.51 -9.56
N ARG A 100 10.55 19.20 -9.79
CA ARG A 100 11.82 18.61 -10.26
C ARG A 100 12.07 18.82 -11.74
N ARG A 101 11.03 18.96 -12.56
CA ARG A 101 11.15 19.21 -14.01
C ARG A 101 11.53 20.65 -14.34
N ASN A 102 11.29 21.57 -13.41
CA ASN A 102 11.59 23.00 -13.55
C ASN A 102 12.93 23.40 -12.88
N ARG A 103 13.76 22.43 -12.50
CA ARG A 103 15.11 22.61 -11.96
C ARG A 103 16.11 22.09 -12.97
#